data_AF-A0A9W4JK74-F1
#
_entry.id   AF-A0A9W4JK74-F1
#
_cell.length_a   1.000
_cell.length_b   1.000
_cell.length_c   1.000
_cell.angle_alpha   90.00
_cell.angle_beta   90.00
_cell.angle_gamma   90.00
#
_symmetry.space_group_name_H-M   'P 1'
#
loop_
_entity.id
_entity.type
_entity.pdbx_description
1 polymer ?
#
loop_
_entity_poly.entity_id
_entity_poly.type
_entity_poly.pdbx_seq_one_letter_code
_entity_poly.pdbx_strand_id
1 'polypeptide(L)'
;MKRETVTMSKPQFSTSSDMSEAQPPTTKPTLWNRFTTHMKRFWWAYLIAFCVIVLVTVLPILYVGVPHFAENYINNSAYGYDGLEITNPRPTAFHVRQRKSLPQGGAVTGSGHLDAFNATCRLKETNEAFGSLSVPQIAFGNGAFLNIDQDVELSCVDCMSEIAKNAASNKSSSLVMEGASDLHLGRIPTAHVNIRKNMHVGSYNVTEYLNGDGSFNISSIDLLDPPVDGYNFNATITVKNPGVFSIELGQASFNLTMDGKDLGYVVLPHLFLEREPKETIVLGSIDKGMLIHEAISGSDDFGTVTVGIHGHSCSYNGVDIPYFTAAIKAISAPSKLDLLKYASKLFT
;
A
#
# COMPACT_ATOMS: atom_id res chain seq x y z
N MET A 1 -49.13 -119.10 16.09
CA MET A 1 -48.57 -120.02 15.09
C MET A 1 -47.27 -119.40 14.59
N LYS A 2 -46.10 -119.93 15.01
CA LYS A 2 -44.69 -119.73 14.51
C LYS A 2 -44.27 -118.31 14.07
N ARG A 3 -43.22 -117.62 14.56
CA ARG A 3 -41.93 -117.91 15.24
C ARG A 3 -41.71 -116.82 16.32
N GLU A 4 -41.42 -117.11 17.59
CA GLU A 4 -40.10 -117.35 18.22
C GLU A 4 -39.03 -116.29 17.89
N THR A 5 -38.79 -115.32 18.80
CA THR A 5 -37.70 -115.27 19.84
C THR A 5 -36.29 -115.30 19.25
N VAL A 6 -35.55 -114.18 19.26
CA VAL A 6 -34.79 -113.60 20.40
C VAL A 6 -33.58 -114.47 20.77
N THR A 7 -32.38 -113.91 20.59
CA THR A 7 -31.29 -113.65 21.57
C THR A 7 -29.88 -114.06 21.17
N MET A 8 -28.97 -113.12 21.45
CA MET A 8 -27.61 -113.27 21.96
C MET A 8 -26.57 -114.02 21.12
N SER A 9 -25.48 -113.31 20.80
CA SER A 9 -24.16 -113.72 21.30
C SER A 9 -23.15 -112.59 21.18
N LYS A 10 -22.52 -112.29 22.32
CA LYS A 10 -21.25 -111.58 22.43
C LYS A 10 -20.22 -112.63 22.84
N PRO A 11 -19.07 -112.76 22.15
CA PRO A 11 -17.86 -113.13 22.88
C PRO A 11 -16.60 -112.36 22.45
N GLN A 12 -15.62 -112.44 23.34
CA GLN A 12 -14.29 -111.84 23.38
C GLN A 12 -13.29 -112.45 22.37
N PHE A 13 -12.31 -111.67 21.91
CA PHE A 13 -10.87 -111.98 22.09
C PHE A 13 -9.98 -110.75 21.73
N SER A 14 -8.95 -110.51 22.53
CA SER A 14 -7.85 -109.54 22.39
C SER A 14 -6.92 -109.90 21.20
N THR A 15 -6.23 -109.00 20.50
CA THR A 15 -5.04 -108.24 20.96
C THR A 15 -4.58 -107.19 19.90
N SER A 16 -4.24 -105.98 20.38
CA SER A 16 -3.40 -104.86 19.87
C SER A 16 -3.21 -104.58 18.36
N SER A 17 -3.44 -103.32 17.95
CA SER A 17 -2.40 -102.41 17.39
C SER A 17 -2.97 -101.01 17.17
N ASP A 18 -2.10 -100.01 17.35
CA ASP A 18 -2.27 -98.58 17.10
C ASP A 18 -3.03 -98.22 15.81
N MET A 19 -3.71 -97.07 15.78
CA MET A 19 -3.36 -95.94 14.89
C MET A 19 -4.39 -94.79 14.94
N SER A 20 -3.82 -93.59 14.99
CA SER A 20 -4.33 -92.21 14.87
C SER A 20 -5.50 -91.90 13.93
N GLU A 21 -6.31 -90.92 14.38
CA GLU A 21 -6.65 -89.62 13.73
C GLU A 21 -7.13 -89.63 12.26
N ALA A 22 -8.28 -89.04 11.91
CA ALA A 22 -8.37 -87.58 11.74
C ALA A 22 -9.80 -87.02 11.80
N GLN A 23 -9.94 -85.88 12.50
CA GLN A 23 -11.11 -85.00 12.51
C GLN A 23 -11.26 -84.20 11.19
N PRO A 24 -12.48 -83.74 10.86
CA PRO A 24 -12.76 -83.01 9.62
C PRO A 24 -12.05 -81.64 9.57
N PRO A 25 -11.74 -81.13 8.35
CA PRO A 25 -10.93 -79.93 8.17
C PRO A 25 -11.65 -78.68 8.68
N THR A 26 -10.98 -77.94 9.56
CA THR A 26 -11.41 -76.63 10.05
C THR A 26 -11.30 -75.59 8.92
N THR A 27 -12.42 -74.96 8.54
CA THR A 27 -12.44 -73.85 7.59
C THR A 27 -11.68 -72.66 8.19
N LYS A 28 -10.49 -72.37 7.66
CA LYS A 28 -9.64 -71.27 8.12
C LYS A 28 -10.37 -69.93 7.89
N PRO A 29 -10.53 -69.07 8.92
CA PRO A 29 -11.18 -67.78 8.75
C PRO A 29 -10.37 -66.90 7.80
N THR A 30 -11.02 -66.38 6.76
CA THR A 30 -10.42 -65.46 5.79
C THR A 30 -9.96 -64.18 6.51
N LEU A 31 -8.82 -63.63 6.08
CA LEU A 31 -8.18 -62.46 6.68
C LEU A 31 -9.13 -61.26 6.84
N TRP A 32 -10.12 -61.14 5.94
CA TRP A 32 -11.19 -60.15 5.96
C TRP A 32 -12.16 -60.26 7.14
N ASN A 33 -12.52 -61.47 7.58
CA ASN A 33 -13.37 -61.67 8.76
C ASN A 33 -12.61 -61.38 10.06
N ARG A 34 -11.29 -61.58 10.08
CA ARG A 34 -10.45 -61.22 11.24
C ARG A 34 -10.22 -59.71 11.32
N PHE A 35 -10.03 -59.04 10.18
CA PHE A 35 -9.86 -57.59 10.12
C PHE A 35 -11.13 -56.83 10.53
N THR A 36 -12.31 -57.27 10.07
CA THR A 36 -13.61 -56.67 10.46
C THR A 36 -13.92 -56.86 11.94
N THR A 37 -13.53 -58.00 12.53
CA THR A 37 -13.68 -58.25 13.98
C THR A 37 -12.69 -57.42 14.81
N HIS A 38 -11.46 -57.22 14.31
CA HIS A 38 -10.44 -56.39 14.94
C HIS A 38 -10.80 -54.90 14.90
N MET A 39 -11.33 -54.44 13.75
CA MET A 39 -11.77 -53.06 13.57
C MET A 39 -13.03 -52.73 14.39
N LYS A 40 -13.92 -53.69 14.65
CA LYS A 40 -15.04 -53.54 15.61
C LYS A 40 -14.59 -53.58 17.07
N ARG A 41 -13.55 -54.36 17.41
CA ARG A 41 -13.04 -54.51 18.79
C ARG A 41 -12.12 -53.36 19.23
N PHE A 42 -11.37 -52.78 18.30
CA PHE A 42 -10.38 -51.71 18.56
C PHE A 42 -10.70 -50.40 17.83
N TRP A 43 -11.95 -50.19 17.41
CA TRP A 43 -12.37 -48.96 16.73
C TRP A 43 -11.98 -47.69 17.50
N TRP A 44 -12.08 -47.72 18.83
CA TRP A 44 -11.68 -46.62 19.72
C TRP A 44 -10.18 -46.30 19.64
N ALA A 45 -9.30 -47.27 19.41
CA ALA A 45 -7.86 -47.03 19.29
C ALA A 45 -7.52 -46.34 17.96
N TYR A 46 -8.20 -46.72 16.87
CA TYR A 46 -8.09 -46.01 15.59
C TYR A 46 -8.68 -44.60 15.65
N LEU A 47 -9.80 -44.42 16.38
CA LEU A 47 -10.37 -43.10 16.65
C LEU A 47 -9.39 -42.22 17.42
N ILE A 48 -8.77 -42.72 18.49
CA ILE A 48 -7.76 -41.99 19.27
C ILE A 48 -6.55 -41.66 18.40
N ALA A 49 -6.02 -42.62 17.64
CA ALA A 49 -4.89 -42.37 16.74
C ALA A 49 -5.23 -41.30 15.69
N PHE A 50 -6.43 -41.35 15.12
CA PHE A 50 -6.94 -40.32 14.22
C PHE A 50 -7.02 -38.95 14.90
N CYS A 51 -7.58 -38.87 16.12
CA CYS A 51 -7.63 -37.63 16.90
C CYS A 51 -6.22 -37.07 17.18
N VAL A 52 -5.25 -37.92 17.52
CA VAL A 52 -3.86 -37.50 17.73
C VAL A 52 -3.24 -36.96 16.44
N ILE A 53 -3.44 -37.64 15.31
CA ILE A 53 -2.94 -37.16 14.01
C ILE A 53 -3.57 -35.81 13.64
N VAL A 54 -4.88 -35.67 13.81
CA VAL A 54 -5.59 -34.40 13.59
C VAL A 54 -5.03 -33.32 14.51
N LEU A 55 -4.81 -33.62 15.79
CA LEU A 55 -4.26 -32.64 16.74
C LEU A 55 -2.83 -32.22 16.36
N VAL A 56 -1.96 -33.18 16.03
CA VAL A 56 -0.57 -32.94 15.61
C VAL A 56 -0.47 -32.18 14.29
N THR A 57 -1.47 -32.26 13.42
CA THR A 57 -1.50 -31.51 12.16
C THR A 57 -2.18 -30.15 12.29
N VAL A 58 -3.31 -30.07 13.00
CA VAL A 58 -4.10 -28.84 13.13
C VAL A 58 -3.42 -27.81 14.03
N LEU A 59 -2.82 -28.21 15.15
CA LEU A 59 -2.18 -27.26 16.06
C LEU A 59 -1.02 -26.49 15.40
N PRO A 60 -0.06 -27.13 14.69
CA PRO A 60 0.98 -26.38 14.00
C PRO A 60 0.42 -25.44 12.92
N ILE A 61 -0.62 -25.85 12.19
CA ILE A 61 -1.25 -24.99 11.18
C ILE A 61 -1.84 -23.74 11.83
N LEU A 62 -2.56 -23.89 12.94
CA LEU A 62 -3.19 -22.76 13.63
C LEU A 62 -2.17 -21.81 14.28
N TYR A 63 -1.17 -22.35 14.98
CA TYR A 63 -0.24 -21.53 15.77
C TYR A 63 0.99 -21.05 15.00
N VAL A 64 1.37 -21.70 13.90
CA VAL A 64 2.54 -21.33 13.08
C VAL A 64 2.12 -20.95 11.66
N GLY A 65 1.23 -21.73 11.05
CA GLY A 65 0.79 -21.51 9.67
C GLY A 65 0.02 -20.20 9.49
N VAL A 66 -0.98 -19.94 10.34
CA VAL A 66 -1.83 -18.74 10.27
C VAL A 66 -1.04 -17.43 10.43
N PRO A 67 -0.23 -17.22 11.50
CA PRO A 67 0.52 -15.97 11.64
C PRO A 67 1.48 -15.76 10.47
N HIS A 68 2.26 -16.78 10.07
CA HIS A 68 3.20 -16.64 8.95
C HIS A 68 2.51 -16.35 7.62
N PHE A 69 1.34 -16.96 7.37
CA PHE A 69 0.54 -16.66 6.19
C PHE A 69 0.03 -15.22 6.18
N ALA A 70 -0.49 -14.75 7.33
CA ALA A 70 -0.99 -13.39 7.48
C ALA A 70 0.13 -12.35 7.32
N GLU A 71 1.27 -12.55 7.98
CA GLU A 71 2.46 -11.71 7.83
C GLU A 71 2.88 -11.63 6.35
N ASN A 72 3.02 -12.77 5.69
CA ASN A 72 3.44 -12.81 4.29
C ASN A 72 2.44 -12.12 3.35
N TYR A 73 1.14 -12.27 3.61
CA TYR A 73 0.08 -11.61 2.83
C TYR A 73 0.08 -10.08 3.01
N ILE A 74 0.19 -9.62 4.26
CA ILE A 74 0.20 -8.18 4.59
C ILE A 74 1.49 -7.53 4.08
N ASN A 75 2.64 -8.18 4.29
CA ASN A 75 3.96 -7.59 4.02
C ASN A 75 4.28 -7.55 2.52
N ASN A 76 3.83 -8.54 1.74
CA ASN A 76 4.12 -8.62 0.30
C ASN A 76 3.07 -7.98 -0.61
N SER A 77 1.87 -7.70 -0.11
CA SER A 77 0.85 -7.03 -0.93
C SER A 77 1.29 -5.60 -1.29
N ALA A 78 0.92 -5.10 -2.46
CA ALA A 78 1.14 -3.70 -2.81
C ALA A 78 0.34 -2.78 -1.87
N TYR A 79 0.96 -1.71 -1.39
CA TYR A 79 0.21 -0.67 -0.70
C TYR A 79 -0.57 0.17 -1.72
N GLY A 80 -1.86 0.35 -1.51
CA GLY A 80 -2.69 1.17 -2.38
C GLY A 80 -3.01 2.50 -1.70
N TYR A 81 -2.72 3.59 -2.42
CA TYR A 81 -2.78 4.98 -1.95
C TYR A 81 -4.16 5.62 -2.07
N ASP A 82 -5.19 4.86 -2.40
CA ASP A 82 -6.53 5.41 -2.60
C ASP A 82 -7.06 6.10 -1.36
N GLY A 83 -7.59 7.30 -1.56
CA GLY A 83 -8.12 8.16 -0.51
C GLY A 83 -7.07 8.69 0.46
N LEU A 84 -5.76 8.55 0.17
CA LEU A 84 -4.70 9.15 0.97
C LEU A 84 -4.58 10.65 0.64
N GLU A 85 -4.53 11.45 1.69
CA GLU A 85 -4.37 12.89 1.65
C GLU A 85 -3.38 13.33 2.74
N ILE A 86 -2.47 14.22 2.36
CA ILE A 86 -1.55 14.90 3.29
C ILE A 86 -1.95 16.37 3.30
N THR A 87 -2.36 16.87 4.46
CA THR A 87 -2.90 18.22 4.64
C THR A 87 -2.32 18.90 5.87
N ASN A 88 -2.62 20.19 6.07
CA ASN A 88 -2.19 20.96 7.23
C ASN A 88 -0.69 20.76 7.58
N PRO A 89 0.21 21.04 6.63
CA PRO A 89 1.64 20.89 6.87
C PRO A 89 2.13 21.87 7.93
N ARG A 90 3.03 21.39 8.77
CA ARG A 90 3.73 22.14 9.83
C ARG A 90 5.22 21.79 9.75
N PRO A 91 6.13 22.62 10.30
CA PRO A 91 7.57 22.37 10.18
C PRO A 91 8.03 20.97 10.64
N THR A 92 7.34 20.41 11.65
CA THR A 92 7.67 19.12 12.27
C THR A 92 6.49 18.14 12.29
N ALA A 93 5.42 18.39 11.53
CA ALA A 93 4.25 17.51 11.50
C ALA A 93 3.39 17.73 10.25
N PHE A 94 2.53 16.78 9.92
CA PHE A 94 1.45 16.98 8.95
C PHE A 94 0.25 16.12 9.31
N HIS A 95 -0.91 16.49 8.77
CA HIS A 95 -2.12 15.70 8.95
C HIS A 95 -2.24 14.65 7.85
N VAL A 96 -2.47 13.39 8.23
CA VAL A 96 -2.71 12.28 7.31
C VAL A 96 -4.15 11.84 7.43
N ARG A 97 -4.83 11.82 6.29
CA ARG A 97 -6.14 11.19 6.15
C ARG A 97 -6.07 10.10 5.09
N GLN A 98 -6.57 8.92 5.41
CA GLN A 98 -6.76 7.87 4.43
C GLN A 98 -8.06 7.11 4.69
N ARG A 99 -8.97 7.17 3.72
CA ARG A 99 -10.18 6.34 3.73
C ARG A 99 -10.19 5.42 2.53
N LYS A 100 -10.05 4.11 2.78
CA LYS A 100 -9.94 3.10 1.73
C LYS A 100 -10.87 1.92 2.00
N SER A 101 -11.68 1.56 1.02
CA SER A 101 -12.42 0.29 1.05
C SER A 101 -11.43 -0.85 0.93
N LEU A 102 -11.51 -1.81 1.86
CA LEU A 102 -10.72 -3.02 1.75
C LEU A 102 -11.43 -4.01 0.83
N PRO A 103 -10.73 -4.60 -0.15
CA PRO A 103 -11.35 -5.49 -1.11
C PRO A 103 -11.98 -6.69 -0.41
N GLN A 104 -13.15 -7.11 -0.91
CA GLN A 104 -13.81 -8.34 -0.49
C GLN A 104 -12.94 -9.52 -0.92
N GLY A 105 -12.76 -10.51 -0.04
CA GLY A 105 -12.14 -11.78 -0.41
C GLY A 105 -10.61 -11.77 -0.50
N GLY A 106 -9.93 -11.07 0.41
CA GLY A 106 -8.56 -11.44 0.76
C GLY A 106 -8.48 -12.93 1.15
N ALA A 107 -7.27 -13.49 1.25
CA ALA A 107 -7.07 -14.93 1.49
C ALA A 107 -7.68 -15.48 2.80
N VAL A 108 -8.22 -14.58 3.64
CA VAL A 108 -9.02 -14.88 4.80
C VAL A 108 -10.50 -14.72 4.44
N THR A 109 -11.19 -15.84 4.25
CA THR A 109 -12.66 -15.87 4.16
C THR A 109 -13.25 -15.96 5.57
N GLY A 110 -13.96 -14.92 6.03
CA GLY A 110 -14.60 -14.92 7.35
C GLY A 110 -14.76 -13.54 7.98
N SER A 111 -15.47 -13.47 9.10
CA SER A 111 -15.46 -12.31 9.99
C SER A 111 -14.19 -12.33 10.84
N GLY A 112 -13.48 -11.21 10.89
CA GLY A 112 -12.27 -11.08 11.68
C GLY A 112 -11.82 -9.63 11.76
N HIS A 113 -10.73 -9.39 12.48
CA HIS A 113 -10.09 -8.09 12.52
C HIS A 113 -8.62 -8.21 12.91
N LEU A 114 -7.88 -7.17 12.59
CA LEU A 114 -6.59 -6.87 13.17
C LEU A 114 -6.79 -5.82 14.25
N ASP A 115 -6.25 -6.03 15.45
CA ASP A 115 -6.32 -5.06 16.54
C ASP A 115 -5.61 -3.75 16.18
N ALA A 116 -5.99 -2.66 16.86
CA ALA A 116 -5.29 -1.40 16.72
C ALA A 116 -3.83 -1.53 17.15
N PHE A 117 -2.92 -0.87 16.44
CA PHE A 117 -1.49 -0.93 16.73
C PHE A 117 -0.78 0.35 16.33
N ASN A 118 0.36 0.61 16.97
CA ASN A 118 1.24 1.69 16.58
C ASN A 118 2.24 1.20 15.55
N ALA A 119 2.38 1.95 14.46
CA ALA A 119 3.34 1.66 13.42
C ALA A 119 4.40 2.76 13.36
N THR A 120 5.67 2.36 13.29
CA THR A 120 6.81 3.25 13.07
C THR A 120 7.10 3.33 11.59
N CYS A 121 7.24 4.55 11.06
CA CYS A 121 7.62 4.80 9.68
C CYS A 121 9.13 5.05 9.58
N ARG A 122 9.77 4.32 8.67
CA ARG A 122 11.21 4.35 8.44
C ARG A 122 11.53 4.57 6.96
N LEU A 123 12.67 5.20 6.70
CA LEU A 123 13.29 5.18 5.38
C LEU A 123 13.78 3.76 5.07
N LYS A 124 13.47 3.23 3.90
CA LYS A 124 13.89 1.86 3.54
C LYS A 124 15.41 1.73 3.38
N GLU A 125 16.06 2.78 2.89
CA GLU A 125 17.49 2.77 2.56
C GLU A 125 18.37 2.92 3.79
N THR A 126 18.04 3.85 4.68
CA THR A 126 18.84 4.15 5.89
C THR A 126 18.33 3.46 7.16
N ASN A 127 17.10 2.93 7.12
CA ASN A 127 16.39 2.39 8.30
C ASN A 127 16.13 3.43 9.41
N GLU A 128 16.27 4.72 9.11
CA GLU A 128 16.00 5.80 10.06
C GLU A 128 14.50 6.02 10.23
N ALA A 129 14.06 6.16 11.47
CA ALA A 129 12.67 6.44 11.80
C ALA A 129 12.37 7.94 11.67
N PHE A 130 11.30 8.28 10.96
CA PHE A 130 10.89 9.66 10.74
C PHE A 130 9.53 10.01 11.35
N GLY A 131 8.75 9.03 11.82
CA GLY A 131 7.49 9.29 12.50
C GLY A 131 6.78 8.00 12.90
N SER A 132 5.64 8.14 13.57
CA SER A 132 4.77 7.03 13.93
C SER A 132 3.32 7.37 13.64
N LEU A 133 2.52 6.35 13.34
CA LEU A 133 1.08 6.47 13.16
C LEU A 133 0.34 5.39 13.95
N SER A 134 -0.80 5.77 14.51
CA SER A 134 -1.72 4.87 15.18
C SER A 134 -2.63 4.25 14.13
N VAL A 135 -2.46 2.97 13.83
CA VAL A 135 -3.37 2.23 12.95
C VAL A 135 -4.56 1.76 13.77
N PRO A 136 -5.79 2.16 13.44
CA PRO A 136 -6.96 1.69 14.16
C PRO A 136 -7.24 0.22 13.83
N GLN A 137 -8.15 -0.39 14.59
CA GLN A 137 -8.62 -1.74 14.32
C GLN A 137 -9.10 -1.87 12.87
N ILE A 138 -8.61 -2.89 12.17
CA ILE A 138 -8.95 -3.16 10.77
C ILE A 138 -9.87 -4.37 10.71
N ALA A 139 -11.15 -4.15 10.43
CA ALA A 139 -12.11 -5.25 10.24
C ALA A 139 -11.92 -5.95 8.89
N PHE A 140 -12.24 -7.24 8.84
CA PHE A 140 -12.32 -8.04 7.61
C PHE A 140 -13.78 -8.43 7.36
N GLY A 141 -14.30 -8.13 6.17
CA GLY A 141 -15.67 -8.43 5.79
C GLY A 141 -16.25 -7.43 4.80
N ASN A 142 -17.53 -7.65 4.45
CA ASN A 142 -18.22 -6.81 3.48
C ASN A 142 -18.35 -5.38 4.01
N GLY A 143 -17.82 -4.42 3.24
CA GLY A 143 -17.86 -3.00 3.59
C GLY A 143 -16.83 -2.59 4.65
N ALA A 144 -15.77 -3.37 4.85
CA ALA A 144 -14.65 -2.95 5.68
C ALA A 144 -13.89 -1.78 5.06
N PHE A 145 -13.52 -0.81 5.90
CA PHE A 145 -12.72 0.34 5.51
C PHE A 145 -11.50 0.47 6.42
N LEU A 146 -10.35 0.81 5.84
CA LEU A 146 -9.26 1.45 6.56
C LEU A 146 -9.59 2.94 6.65
N ASN A 147 -9.62 3.48 7.87
CA ASN A 147 -9.87 4.89 8.12
C ASN A 147 -8.80 5.45 9.04
N ILE A 148 -7.79 6.11 8.48
CA ILE A 148 -6.74 6.82 9.20
C ILE A 148 -7.06 8.31 9.13
N ASP A 149 -7.03 8.99 10.26
CA ASP A 149 -7.26 10.44 10.36
C ASP A 149 -6.54 10.91 11.62
N GLN A 150 -5.31 11.42 11.45
CA GLN A 150 -4.46 11.83 12.58
C GLN A 150 -3.32 12.75 12.12
N ASP A 151 -2.73 13.44 13.10
CA ASP A 151 -1.46 14.13 12.91
C ASP A 151 -0.28 13.16 13.05
N VAL A 152 0.68 13.27 12.15
CA VAL A 152 1.95 12.55 12.21
C VAL A 152 3.04 13.56 12.60
N GLU A 153 3.62 13.37 13.77
CA GLU A 153 4.80 14.11 14.22
C GLU A 153 6.07 13.52 13.61
N LEU A 154 6.94 14.41 13.14
CA LEU A 154 8.20 14.05 12.52
C LEU A 154 9.31 13.97 13.57
N SER A 155 9.86 12.78 13.78
CA SER A 155 11.08 12.60 14.57
C SER A 155 12.35 12.99 13.80
N CYS A 156 12.28 13.04 12.47
CA CYS A 156 13.38 13.41 11.58
C CYS A 156 12.84 14.21 10.38
N VAL A 157 12.94 15.55 10.44
CA VAL A 157 12.48 16.44 9.36
C VAL A 157 13.36 16.30 8.12
N ASP A 158 14.67 16.09 8.29
CA ASP A 158 15.60 15.90 7.17
C ASP A 158 15.27 14.61 6.39
N CYS A 159 14.92 13.53 7.09
CA CYS A 159 14.48 12.28 6.49
C CYS A 159 13.23 12.50 5.62
N MET A 160 12.23 13.24 6.11
CA MET A 160 11.03 13.57 5.33
C MET A 160 11.36 14.51 4.15
N SER A 161 12.31 15.43 4.36
CA SER A 161 12.80 16.32 3.31
C SER A 161 13.47 15.57 2.18
N GLU A 162 14.21 14.50 2.48
CA GLU A 162 14.81 13.62 1.48
C GLU A 162 13.74 12.85 0.68
N ILE A 163 12.71 12.31 1.35
CA ILE A 163 11.57 11.65 0.67
C ILE A 163 10.88 12.63 -0.28
N ALA A 164 10.55 13.82 0.21
CA ALA A 164 9.82 14.83 -0.54
C ALA A 164 10.67 15.36 -1.72
N LYS A 165 11.97 15.59 -1.50
CA LYS A 165 12.93 15.95 -2.55
C LYS A 165 13.01 14.88 -3.63
N ASN A 166 13.14 13.62 -3.24
CA ASN A 166 13.23 12.51 -4.18
C ASN A 166 11.92 12.37 -4.98
N ALA A 167 10.76 12.48 -4.32
CA ALA A 167 9.45 12.45 -4.98
C ALA A 167 9.27 13.57 -6.02
N ALA A 168 9.76 14.79 -5.73
CA ALA A 168 9.79 15.91 -6.66
C ALA A 168 10.94 15.85 -7.69
N SER A 169 11.82 14.86 -7.57
CA SER A 169 12.91 14.60 -8.52
C SER A 169 12.59 13.35 -9.36
N ASN A 170 13.51 12.99 -10.24
CA ASN A 170 13.45 11.73 -11.00
C ASN A 170 13.85 10.47 -10.19
N LYS A 171 13.89 10.55 -8.85
CA LYS A 171 14.37 9.47 -7.96
C LYS A 171 13.25 8.87 -7.14
N SER A 172 12.93 7.60 -7.37
CA SER A 172 11.93 6.92 -6.54
C SER A 172 12.44 6.75 -5.11
N SER A 173 11.55 6.81 -4.12
CA SER A 173 11.88 6.49 -2.73
C SER A 173 11.00 5.36 -2.21
N SER A 174 11.44 4.72 -1.13
CA SER A 174 10.64 3.71 -0.46
C SER A 174 10.70 3.91 1.04
N LEU A 175 9.55 3.74 1.67
CA LEU A 175 9.39 3.82 3.11
C LEU A 175 8.80 2.52 3.63
N VAL A 176 9.12 2.20 4.88
CA VAL A 176 8.71 0.97 5.54
C VAL A 176 7.91 1.36 6.78
N MET A 177 6.72 0.78 6.92
CA MET A 177 5.91 0.91 8.11
C MET A 177 5.96 -0.40 8.88
N GLU A 178 6.41 -0.34 10.14
CA GLU A 178 6.64 -1.50 10.99
C GLU A 178 5.81 -1.43 12.27
N GLY A 179 5.14 -2.51 12.61
CA GLY A 179 4.34 -2.63 13.83
C GLY A 179 3.99 -4.09 14.12
N ALA A 180 3.33 -4.34 15.24
CA ALA A 180 2.84 -5.67 15.60
C ALA A 180 1.38 -5.54 16.03
N SER A 181 0.56 -6.52 15.66
CA SER A 181 -0.85 -6.56 16.03
C SER A 181 -1.36 -7.98 16.18
N ASP A 182 -2.49 -8.12 16.84
CA ASP A 182 -3.19 -9.38 17.04
C ASP A 182 -4.28 -9.56 15.98
N LEU A 183 -4.23 -10.71 15.31
CA LEU A 183 -5.15 -11.14 14.28
C LEU A 183 -6.21 -12.07 14.87
N HIS A 184 -7.47 -11.66 14.76
CA HIS A 184 -8.64 -12.43 15.19
C HIS A 184 -9.44 -12.92 13.99
N LEU A 185 -9.58 -14.25 13.85
CA LEU A 185 -10.31 -14.89 12.73
C LEU A 185 -11.43 -15.80 13.23
N GLY A 186 -12.66 -15.30 13.22
CA GLY A 186 -13.83 -16.06 13.69
C GLY A 186 -13.66 -16.57 15.13
N ARG A 187 -13.56 -17.89 15.29
CA ARG A 187 -13.40 -18.57 16.59
C ARG A 187 -12.07 -19.31 16.74
N ILE A 188 -11.12 -19.11 15.83
CA ILE A 188 -9.79 -19.73 15.96
C ILE A 188 -8.93 -18.90 16.92
N PRO A 189 -7.86 -19.47 17.49
CA PRO A 189 -6.96 -18.75 18.38
C PRO A 189 -6.40 -17.47 17.75
N THR A 190 -6.20 -16.43 18.57
CA THR A 190 -5.54 -15.20 18.17
C THR A 190 -4.13 -15.48 17.68
N ALA A 191 -3.78 -14.92 16.53
CA ALA A 191 -2.45 -15.02 15.94
C ALA A 191 -1.73 -13.68 16.08
N HIS A 192 -0.55 -13.68 16.67
CA HIS A 192 0.29 -12.48 16.74
C HIS A 192 1.03 -12.29 15.41
N VAL A 193 0.96 -11.10 14.83
CA VAL A 193 1.44 -10.81 13.47
C VAL A 193 2.39 -9.61 13.49
N ASN A 194 3.60 -9.80 12.96
CA ASN A 194 4.56 -8.73 12.71
C ASN A 194 4.34 -8.13 11.32
N ILE A 195 4.03 -6.84 11.30
CA ILE A 195 3.69 -6.10 10.10
C ILE A 195 4.91 -5.29 9.68
N ARG A 196 5.35 -5.50 8.45
CA ARG A 196 6.41 -4.76 7.79
C ARG A 196 5.97 -4.44 6.37
N LYS A 197 5.34 -3.26 6.22
CA LYS A 197 4.75 -2.82 4.97
C LYS A 197 5.68 -1.91 4.22
N ASN A 198 6.11 -2.33 3.03
CA ASN A 198 6.84 -1.48 2.10
C ASN A 198 5.86 -0.60 1.31
N MET A 199 6.12 0.70 1.30
CA MET A 199 5.39 1.69 0.51
C MET A 199 6.37 2.36 -0.47
N HIS A 200 6.01 2.34 -1.75
CA HIS A 200 6.82 2.93 -2.81
C HIS A 200 6.32 4.34 -3.15
N VAL A 201 7.16 5.35 -2.94
CA VAL A 201 6.89 6.72 -3.34
C VAL A 201 7.46 6.91 -4.74
N GLY A 202 6.57 7.01 -5.73
CA GLY A 202 6.96 7.23 -7.12
C GLY A 202 7.69 8.56 -7.29
N SER A 203 8.61 8.60 -8.25
CA SER A 203 9.21 9.85 -8.72
C SER A 203 8.38 10.48 -9.82
N TYR A 204 8.49 11.80 -9.92
CA TYR A 204 7.94 12.57 -11.01
C TYR A 204 9.07 13.29 -11.73
N ASN A 205 9.20 13.04 -13.03
CA ASN A 205 10.06 13.85 -13.86
C ASN A 205 9.38 15.21 -14.04
N VAL A 206 9.74 16.18 -13.21
CA VAL A 206 9.11 17.51 -13.22
C VAL A 206 9.35 18.25 -14.53
N THR A 207 10.45 17.99 -15.23
CA THR A 207 10.70 18.53 -16.57
C THR A 207 9.71 17.97 -17.60
N GLU A 208 9.48 16.66 -17.58
CA GLU A 208 8.48 16.02 -18.44
C GLU A 208 7.07 16.46 -18.07
N TYR A 209 6.79 16.61 -16.78
CA TYR A 209 5.51 17.14 -16.32
C TYR A 209 5.34 18.58 -16.79
N LEU A 210 6.29 19.50 -16.61
CA LEU A 210 6.17 20.90 -17.05
C LEU A 210 6.04 21.08 -18.57
N ASN A 211 6.63 20.16 -19.35
CA ASN A 211 6.61 20.22 -20.82
C ASN A 211 5.59 19.28 -21.47
N GLY A 212 4.87 18.48 -20.67
CA GLY A 212 3.86 17.55 -21.16
C GLY A 212 2.60 18.28 -21.63
N ASP A 213 1.89 17.69 -22.59
CA ASP A 213 0.61 18.24 -23.02
C ASP A 213 -0.43 18.20 -21.88
N GLY A 214 -0.99 19.36 -21.52
CA GLY A 214 -2.11 19.48 -20.57
C GLY A 214 -1.76 19.42 -19.07
N SER A 215 -0.48 19.38 -18.71
CA SER A 215 0.01 19.39 -17.32
C SER A 215 0.14 20.78 -16.70
N PHE A 216 0.45 21.77 -17.54
CA PHE A 216 0.42 23.20 -17.23
C PHE A 216 -0.32 23.91 -18.36
N ASN A 217 -1.64 24.00 -18.20
CA ASN A 217 -2.46 24.80 -19.10
C ASN A 217 -2.70 26.17 -18.46
N ILE A 218 -2.27 27.24 -19.12
CA ILE A 218 -2.53 28.59 -18.66
C ILE A 218 -3.88 29.02 -19.24
N SER A 219 -4.90 29.07 -18.38
CA SER A 219 -6.28 29.46 -18.74
C SER A 219 -6.37 30.97 -19.00
N SER A 220 -5.65 31.77 -18.23
CA SER A 220 -5.60 33.23 -18.36
C SER A 220 -4.24 33.79 -17.97
N ILE A 221 -3.87 34.90 -18.60
CA ILE A 221 -2.70 35.72 -18.26
C ILE A 221 -3.15 37.17 -18.33
N ASP A 222 -2.86 37.91 -17.27
CA ASP A 222 -3.10 39.34 -17.14
C ASP A 222 -1.79 40.02 -16.73
N LEU A 223 -1.32 40.97 -17.52
CA LEU A 223 -0.23 41.86 -17.15
C LEU A 223 -0.83 43.06 -16.42
N LEU A 224 -0.41 43.27 -15.18
CA LEU A 224 -0.97 44.34 -14.34
C LEU A 224 -0.13 45.61 -14.52
N ASP A 225 -0.80 46.69 -14.91
CA ASP A 225 -0.23 48.03 -14.98
C ASP A 225 -1.26 49.08 -14.51
N PRO A 226 -1.08 49.70 -13.33
CA PRO A 226 0.05 49.54 -12.41
C PRO A 226 0.06 48.17 -11.69
N PRO A 227 1.20 47.77 -11.09
CA PRO A 227 1.27 46.58 -10.23
C PRO A 227 0.29 46.63 -9.06
N VAL A 228 -0.28 45.49 -8.67
CA VAL A 228 -1.18 45.32 -7.52
C VAL A 228 -0.48 44.46 -6.47
N ASP A 229 -0.40 44.94 -5.23
CA ASP A 229 0.27 44.26 -4.12
C ASP A 229 1.73 43.82 -4.41
N GLY A 230 2.41 44.57 -5.28
CA GLY A 230 3.79 44.28 -5.71
C GLY A 230 3.89 43.28 -6.88
N TYR A 231 2.77 42.74 -7.35
CA TYR A 231 2.70 41.84 -8.50
C TYR A 231 2.31 42.59 -9.78
N ASN A 232 3.02 42.31 -10.86
CA ASN A 232 2.76 42.87 -12.20
C ASN A 232 2.29 41.81 -13.22
N PHE A 233 2.08 40.58 -12.75
CA PHE A 233 1.66 39.43 -13.53
C PHE A 233 0.67 38.61 -12.70
N ASN A 234 -0.44 38.21 -13.32
CA ASN A 234 -1.39 37.27 -12.78
C ASN A 234 -1.71 36.22 -13.85
N ALA A 235 -1.76 34.95 -13.46
CA ALA A 235 -2.20 33.89 -14.34
C ALA A 235 -3.07 32.88 -13.59
N THR A 236 -4.01 32.28 -14.30
CA THR A 236 -4.72 31.09 -13.83
C THR A 236 -4.16 29.88 -14.56
N ILE A 237 -3.68 28.90 -13.82
CA ILE A 237 -3.17 27.65 -14.37
C ILE A 237 -4.00 26.48 -13.88
N THR A 238 -4.13 25.45 -14.70
CA THR A 238 -4.61 24.15 -14.25
C THR A 238 -3.43 23.29 -13.82
N VAL A 239 -3.45 22.79 -12.58
CA VAL A 239 -2.45 21.88 -12.02
C VAL A 239 -3.11 20.52 -11.82
N LYS A 240 -2.43 19.47 -12.28
CA LYS A 240 -2.82 18.07 -12.07
C LYS A 240 -1.78 17.41 -11.18
N ASN A 241 -2.20 16.69 -10.14
CA ASN A 241 -1.24 15.91 -9.40
C ASN A 241 -0.77 14.70 -10.24
N PRO A 242 0.53 14.56 -10.55
CA PRO A 242 1.03 13.32 -11.15
C PRO A 242 1.05 12.16 -10.12
N GLY A 243 0.89 12.51 -8.84
CA GLY A 243 0.62 11.71 -7.65
C GLY A 243 -0.53 10.72 -7.75
N VAL A 244 -0.46 9.68 -6.92
CA VAL A 244 -1.59 8.77 -6.64
C VAL A 244 -2.40 9.16 -5.39
N PHE A 245 -1.94 10.18 -4.64
CA PHE A 245 -2.53 10.70 -3.40
C PHE A 245 -2.47 12.23 -3.37
N SER A 246 -3.39 12.90 -2.67
CA SER A 246 -3.47 14.36 -2.64
C SER A 246 -2.53 14.99 -1.60
N ILE A 247 -1.97 16.17 -1.91
CA ILE A 247 -1.00 16.86 -1.05
C ILE A 247 -1.25 18.36 -1.03
N GLU A 248 -1.45 18.93 0.15
CA GLU A 248 -1.51 20.37 0.41
C GLU A 248 -0.12 20.89 0.75
N LEU A 249 0.45 21.74 -0.11
CA LEU A 249 1.77 22.33 0.10
C LEU A 249 1.70 23.69 0.79
N GLY A 250 0.68 24.49 0.43
CA GLY A 250 0.57 25.89 0.86
C GLY A 250 1.09 26.86 -0.20
N GLN A 251 1.71 27.96 0.24
CA GLN A 251 2.31 28.94 -0.63
C GLN A 251 3.65 28.43 -1.18
N ALA A 252 3.74 28.20 -2.49
CA ALA A 252 4.96 27.80 -3.17
C ALA A 252 5.51 28.96 -4.03
N SER A 253 6.82 29.18 -4.01
CA SER A 253 7.45 30.22 -4.82
C SER A 253 8.53 29.66 -5.74
N PHE A 254 8.64 30.26 -6.92
CA PHE A 254 9.60 29.88 -7.96
C PHE A 254 10.27 31.14 -8.52
N ASN A 255 11.59 31.07 -8.69
CA ASN A 255 12.35 32.06 -9.41
C ASN A 255 12.33 31.74 -10.90
N LEU A 256 12.21 32.77 -11.72
CA LEU A 256 12.15 32.68 -13.16
C LEU A 256 13.44 33.23 -13.76
N THR A 257 13.97 32.52 -14.74
CA THR A 257 15.16 32.96 -15.49
C THR A 257 14.90 32.87 -16.98
N MET A 258 15.55 33.72 -17.76
CA MET A 258 15.52 33.67 -19.22
C MET A 258 16.93 33.91 -19.74
N ASP A 259 17.44 32.97 -20.54
CA ASP A 259 18.86 32.91 -20.96
C ASP A 259 19.86 33.06 -19.81
N GLY A 260 19.53 32.46 -18.65
CA GLY A 260 20.36 32.49 -17.45
C GLY A 260 20.36 33.84 -16.70
N LYS A 261 19.62 34.85 -17.18
CA LYS A 261 19.39 36.12 -16.48
C LYS A 261 18.12 36.03 -15.64
N ASP A 262 18.06 36.81 -14.57
CA ASP A 262 16.90 36.90 -13.70
C ASP A 262 15.73 37.57 -14.43
N LEU A 263 14.62 36.85 -14.57
CA LEU A 263 13.36 37.36 -15.15
C LEU A 263 12.42 37.84 -14.03
N GLY A 264 12.62 37.41 -12.79
CA GLY A 264 11.76 37.69 -11.65
C GLY A 264 11.28 36.43 -10.95
N TYR A 265 10.08 36.46 -10.38
CA TYR A 265 9.55 35.33 -9.61
C TYR A 265 8.03 35.20 -9.70
N VAL A 266 7.55 34.02 -9.37
CA VAL A 266 6.12 33.70 -9.22
C VAL A 266 5.84 33.00 -7.90
N VAL A 267 4.61 33.16 -7.43
CA VAL A 267 4.08 32.60 -6.21
C VAL A 267 2.73 31.96 -6.52
N LEU A 268 2.54 30.74 -6.05
CA LEU A 268 1.25 30.06 -5.98
C LEU A 268 0.79 30.18 -4.52
N PRO A 269 -0.18 31.04 -4.18
CA PRO A 269 -0.55 31.30 -2.79
C PRO A 269 -1.10 30.06 -2.06
N HIS A 270 -1.76 29.16 -2.80
CA HIS A 270 -2.31 27.92 -2.26
C HIS A 270 -2.19 26.80 -3.29
N LEU A 271 -1.08 26.07 -3.23
CA LEU A 271 -0.85 24.89 -4.04
C LEU A 271 -1.40 23.65 -3.31
N PHE A 272 -2.49 23.11 -3.87
CA PHE A 272 -3.05 21.83 -3.47
C PHE A 272 -3.08 20.89 -4.67
N LEU A 273 -2.33 19.79 -4.58
CA LEU A 273 -2.19 18.80 -5.63
C LEU A 273 -3.23 17.70 -5.42
N GLU A 274 -4.27 17.69 -6.23
CA GLU A 274 -5.34 16.68 -6.22
C GLU A 274 -5.28 15.77 -7.47
N ARG A 275 -5.88 14.58 -7.38
CA ARG A 275 -5.92 13.60 -8.48
C ARG A 275 -6.63 14.18 -9.72
N GLU A 276 -7.69 14.94 -9.49
CA GLU A 276 -8.38 15.67 -10.55
C GLU A 276 -7.68 17.01 -10.82
N PRO A 277 -7.58 17.45 -12.08
CA PRO A 277 -7.02 18.75 -12.41
C PRO A 277 -7.80 19.88 -11.74
N LYS A 278 -7.08 20.84 -11.15
CA LYS A 278 -7.67 21.99 -10.44
C LYS A 278 -7.01 23.29 -10.86
N GLU A 279 -7.82 24.34 -11.01
CA GLU A 279 -7.29 25.67 -11.28
C GLU A 279 -6.70 26.30 -10.02
N THR A 280 -5.56 26.97 -10.18
CA THR A 280 -4.91 27.79 -9.15
C THR A 280 -4.40 29.08 -9.76
N ILE A 281 -4.35 30.11 -8.94
CA ILE A 281 -3.80 31.41 -9.30
C ILE A 281 -2.29 31.39 -9.12
N VAL A 282 -1.60 32.07 -10.02
CA VAL A 282 -0.17 32.37 -10.00
C VAL A 282 -0.01 33.88 -10.00
N LEU A 283 0.68 34.41 -9.01
CA LEU A 283 1.01 35.83 -8.91
C LEU A 283 2.49 36.00 -9.21
N GLY A 284 2.88 37.02 -9.96
CA GLY A 284 4.27 37.20 -10.37
C GLY A 284 4.72 38.65 -10.40
N SER A 285 6.02 38.81 -10.23
CA SER A 285 6.73 40.06 -10.49
C SER A 285 7.82 39.74 -11.50
N ILE A 286 7.60 40.12 -12.76
CA ILE A 286 8.46 39.77 -13.90
C ILE A 286 8.95 41.01 -14.66
N ASP A 287 10.11 40.91 -15.29
CA ASP A 287 10.59 41.93 -16.24
C ASP A 287 9.84 41.79 -17.58
N LYS A 288 8.76 42.57 -17.72
CA LYS A 288 7.93 42.62 -18.93
C LYS A 288 8.75 43.01 -20.17
N GLY A 289 9.71 43.92 -20.03
CA GLY A 289 10.51 44.42 -21.13
C GLY A 289 11.45 43.34 -21.67
N MET A 290 12.09 42.60 -20.76
CA MET A 290 12.91 41.45 -21.10
C MET A 290 12.07 40.38 -21.82
N LEU A 291 10.90 40.03 -21.28
CA LEU A 291 9.99 39.03 -21.86
C LEU A 291 9.57 39.39 -23.30
N ILE A 292 9.15 40.63 -23.52
CA ILE A 292 8.71 41.12 -24.84
C ILE A 292 9.89 41.17 -25.81
N HIS A 293 11.07 41.62 -25.36
CA HIS A 293 12.27 41.66 -26.19
C HIS A 293 12.64 40.26 -26.68
N GLU A 294 12.66 39.27 -25.79
CA GLU A 294 12.95 37.88 -26.17
C GLU A 294 11.90 37.30 -27.12
N ALA A 295 10.62 37.58 -26.89
CA ALA A 295 9.57 37.08 -27.78
C ALA A 295 9.66 37.64 -29.22
N ILE A 296 10.20 38.84 -29.40
CA ILE A 296 10.29 39.50 -30.72
C ILE A 296 11.62 39.20 -31.41
N SER A 297 12.70 39.17 -30.65
CA SER A 297 14.08 39.22 -31.16
C SER A 297 15.01 38.13 -30.59
N GLY A 298 14.43 37.22 -29.81
CA GLY A 298 15.12 36.12 -29.16
C GLY A 298 15.56 35.01 -30.11
N SER A 299 16.11 33.96 -29.50
CA SER A 299 16.65 32.81 -30.23
C SER A 299 15.61 31.73 -30.57
N ASP A 300 14.47 31.72 -29.87
CA ASP A 300 13.33 30.86 -30.14
C ASP A 300 12.49 31.37 -31.34
N ASP A 301 11.48 30.60 -31.75
CA ASP A 301 10.51 31.02 -32.77
C ASP A 301 9.80 32.31 -32.34
N PHE A 302 9.49 33.18 -33.30
CA PHE A 302 8.82 34.46 -33.03
C PHE A 302 7.56 34.27 -32.16
N GLY A 303 7.49 34.99 -31.05
CA GLY A 303 6.41 34.91 -30.07
C GLY A 303 6.61 33.85 -28.98
N THR A 304 7.60 32.97 -29.12
CA THR A 304 7.91 31.92 -28.15
C THR A 304 9.09 32.33 -27.28
N VAL A 305 8.99 32.05 -25.99
CA VAL A 305 10.07 32.28 -25.02
C VAL A 305 10.30 31.03 -24.18
N THR A 306 11.57 30.72 -23.90
CA THR A 306 11.93 29.66 -22.96
C THR A 306 12.23 30.25 -21.59
N VAL A 307 11.41 29.93 -20.59
CA VAL A 307 11.57 30.37 -19.20
C VAL A 307 12.08 29.22 -18.35
N GLY A 308 13.22 29.43 -17.70
CA GLY A 308 13.72 28.54 -16.65
C GLY A 308 12.95 28.76 -15.35
N ILE A 309 12.32 27.71 -14.83
CA ILE A 309 11.56 27.71 -13.59
C ILE A 309 12.38 26.99 -12.52
N HIS A 310 12.67 27.68 -11.42
CA HIS A 310 13.48 27.16 -10.32
C HIS A 310 12.75 27.32 -9.00
N GLY A 311 12.44 26.22 -8.32
CA GLY A 311 11.74 26.31 -7.03
C GLY A 311 12.60 26.98 -5.96
N HIS A 312 11.94 27.77 -5.11
CA HIS A 312 12.61 28.60 -4.12
C HIS A 312 12.18 28.28 -2.69
N SER A 313 10.88 28.31 -2.39
CA SER A 313 10.39 28.10 -1.04
C SER A 313 8.97 27.53 -1.00
N CYS A 314 8.61 26.93 0.12
CA CYS A 314 7.26 26.49 0.42
C CYS A 314 6.91 26.85 1.88
N SER A 315 5.79 27.53 2.06
CA SER A 315 5.32 27.94 3.38
C SER A 315 3.84 27.70 3.56
N TYR A 316 3.42 27.47 4.78
CA TYR A 316 2.01 27.30 5.15
C TYR A 316 1.68 28.25 6.29
N ASN A 317 0.66 29.09 6.13
CA ASN A 317 0.29 30.13 7.09
C ASN A 317 1.49 31.02 7.52
N GLY A 318 2.37 31.34 6.59
CA GLY A 318 3.54 32.20 6.82
C GLY A 318 4.75 31.50 7.48
N VAL A 319 4.70 30.18 7.68
CA VAL A 319 5.79 29.40 8.27
C VAL A 319 6.41 28.50 7.20
N ASP A 320 7.74 28.49 7.08
CA ASP A 320 8.47 27.59 6.16
C ASP A 320 8.18 26.11 6.50
N ILE A 321 7.97 25.30 5.47
CA ILE A 321 7.74 23.86 5.59
C ILE A 321 8.98 23.15 5.01
N PRO A 322 9.97 22.75 5.83
CA PRO A 322 11.29 22.37 5.33
C PRO A 322 11.27 21.24 4.32
N TYR A 323 10.43 20.23 4.55
CA TYR A 323 10.34 19.07 3.66
C TYR A 323 9.69 19.40 2.31
N PHE A 324 8.69 20.28 2.27
CA PHE A 324 8.15 20.76 0.99
C PHE A 324 9.06 21.81 0.35
N THR A 325 9.74 22.66 1.11
CA THR A 325 10.78 23.56 0.59
C THR A 325 11.89 22.76 -0.09
N ALA A 326 12.33 21.63 0.49
CA ALA A 326 13.31 20.74 -0.14
C ALA A 326 12.79 20.13 -1.45
N ALA A 327 11.51 19.74 -1.50
CA ALA A 327 10.85 19.25 -2.71
C ALA A 327 10.77 20.33 -3.80
N ILE A 328 10.27 21.52 -3.46
CA ILE A 328 10.17 22.66 -4.37
C ILE A 328 11.54 23.05 -4.90
N LYS A 329 12.57 23.16 -4.05
CA LYS A 329 13.95 23.47 -4.50
C LYS A 329 14.56 22.40 -5.41
N ALA A 330 14.05 21.18 -5.41
CA ALA A 330 14.48 20.13 -6.35
C ALA A 330 13.93 20.37 -7.77
N ILE A 331 12.90 21.20 -7.90
CA ILE A 331 12.29 21.57 -9.17
C ILE A 331 13.17 22.60 -9.88
N SER A 332 13.76 22.19 -11.00
CA SER A 332 14.43 23.08 -11.93
C SER A 332 14.20 22.56 -13.34
N ALA A 333 13.47 23.31 -14.16
CA ALA A 333 13.14 22.91 -15.50
C ALA A 333 12.87 24.12 -16.42
N PRO A 334 13.28 24.06 -17.69
CA PRO A 334 12.81 25.00 -18.69
C PRO A 334 11.36 24.68 -19.10
N SER A 335 10.60 25.72 -19.42
CA SER A 335 9.26 25.64 -20.00
C SER A 335 9.18 26.60 -21.19
N LYS A 336 8.62 26.13 -22.31
CA LYS A 336 8.38 26.95 -23.50
C LYS A 336 6.98 27.58 -23.44
N LEU A 337 6.93 28.89 -23.62
CA LEU A 337 5.71 29.67 -23.61
C LEU A 337 5.53 30.41 -24.92
N ASP A 338 4.40 30.19 -25.59
CA ASP A 338 3.98 30.96 -26.76
C ASP A 338 3.12 32.15 -26.29
N LEU A 339 3.70 33.35 -26.30
CA LEU A 339 3.04 34.58 -25.89
C LEU A 339 1.97 35.03 -26.89
N LEU A 340 2.04 34.60 -28.16
CA LEU A 340 1.06 35.00 -29.17
C LEU A 340 -0.31 34.38 -28.90
N LYS A 341 -0.36 33.20 -28.27
CA LYS A 341 -1.61 32.60 -27.75
C LYS A 341 -2.34 33.50 -26.77
N TYR A 342 -1.61 34.40 -26.11
CA TYR A 342 -2.13 35.31 -25.09
C TYR A 342 -2.08 36.78 -25.51
N ALA A 343 -1.59 37.09 -26.73
CA ALA A 343 -1.37 38.47 -27.19
C ALA A 343 -2.63 39.34 -27.16
N SER A 344 -3.82 38.79 -27.44
CA SER A 344 -5.06 39.55 -27.34
C SER A 344 -5.36 40.03 -25.91
N LYS A 345 -4.82 39.35 -24.89
CA LYS A 345 -4.92 39.70 -23.45
C LYS A 345 -3.69 40.46 -22.92
N LEU A 346 -2.53 40.37 -23.59
CA LEU A 346 -1.31 41.07 -23.20
C LEU A 346 -1.25 42.53 -23.72
N PHE A 347 -2.03 42.86 -24.75
CA PHE A 347 -2.01 44.16 -25.43
C PHE A 347 -3.37 44.91 -25.39
N THR A 348 -4.28 44.54 -24.48
CA THR A 348 -5.48 45.35 -24.16
C THR A 348 -5.27 46.14 -22.87
#